data_AF-A0A8S3ZW08-F1
#
_entry.id   AF-A0A8S3ZW08-F1
#
_cell.length_a   1.000
_cell.length_b   1.000
_cell.length_c   1.000
_cell.angle_alpha   90.00
_cell.angle_beta   90.00
_cell.angle_gamma   90.00
#
_symmetry.space_group_name_H-M   'P 1'
#
loop_
_entity.id
_entity.type
_entity.pdbx_description
1 polymer ?
#
loop_
_entity_poly.entity_id
_entity_poly.type
_entity_poly.pdbx_seq_one_letter_code
_entity_poly.pdbx_strand_id
1 'polypeptide(L)'
;MGHLGDGGWEICDDPEVRPVPPCLIYSFGIGRDFSFDDEAARWYKCHVYSFDPTIEWNSYNRSHFVHFYNVGIANKTYTNNKGWKYSTFSDIRAMLGHKQSCINIVKIDVEGHEWDSLLQMTLSGQLNTVNQLLIEYHFNSLTHRYLLKFFIVLQGVELAGFEVFYTHKNEGCGYRVQGFPPIKSRCFEVHYRRRYKVCQSAI
;
A
#
# COMPACT_ATOMS: atom_id res chain seq x y z
N MET A 1 0.22 14.08 1.70
CA MET A 1 -1.20 13.97 2.13
C MET A 1 -1.23 13.24 3.45
N GLY A 2 -2.13 13.61 4.36
CA GLY A 2 -2.19 13.06 5.72
C GLY A 2 -1.36 13.87 6.72
N HIS A 3 -1.25 13.35 7.94
CA HIS A 3 -0.51 14.00 9.02
C HIS A 3 0.98 14.18 8.68
N LEU A 4 1.61 15.22 9.24
CA LEU A 4 3.06 15.39 9.12
C LEU A 4 3.77 14.36 9.99
N GLY A 5 4.69 13.58 9.40
CA GLY A 5 5.35 12.47 10.08
C GLY A 5 4.61 11.15 9.81
N ASP A 6 4.34 10.40 10.86
CA ASP A 6 3.60 9.14 10.78
C ASP A 6 2.15 9.37 10.31
N GLY A 7 1.70 8.61 9.32
CA GLY A 7 0.43 8.82 8.61
C GLY A 7 0.48 9.76 7.40
N GLY A 8 1.63 10.39 7.12
CA GLY A 8 1.85 11.25 5.95
C GLY A 8 2.44 10.52 4.75
N TRP A 9 1.86 10.71 3.56
CA TRP A 9 2.30 10.02 2.34
C TRP A 9 2.38 10.94 1.13
N GLU A 10 3.46 10.78 0.37
CA GLU A 10 3.69 11.48 -0.90
C GLU A 10 3.04 10.76 -2.09
N ILE A 11 2.29 11.52 -2.89
CA ILE A 11 1.70 11.05 -4.16
C ILE A 11 2.49 11.73 -5.28
N CYS A 12 2.94 10.97 -6.27
CA CYS A 12 3.57 11.56 -7.44
C CYS A 12 2.49 12.29 -8.25
N ASP A 13 2.64 13.61 -8.32
CA ASP A 13 1.67 14.51 -8.97
C ASP A 13 2.05 14.85 -10.41
N ASP A 14 2.98 14.10 -11.00
CA ASP A 14 3.38 14.24 -12.40
C ASP A 14 2.19 13.92 -13.32
N PRO A 15 1.94 14.71 -14.39
CA PRO A 15 0.76 14.56 -15.24
C PRO A 15 0.51 13.15 -15.77
N GLU A 16 1.56 12.37 -15.98
CA GLU A 16 1.51 11.01 -16.53
C GLU A 16 0.88 10.01 -15.57
N VAL A 17 1.08 10.18 -14.25
CA VAL A 17 0.66 9.21 -13.22
C VAL A 17 -0.30 9.81 -12.18
N ARG A 18 -0.53 11.12 -12.23
CA ARG A 18 -1.48 11.84 -11.39
C ARG A 18 -2.87 11.17 -11.45
N PRO A 19 -3.52 10.89 -10.31
CA PRO A 19 -4.90 10.42 -10.31
C PRO A 19 -5.84 11.46 -10.95
N VAL A 20 -6.63 11.03 -11.93
CA VAL A 20 -7.66 11.86 -12.58
C VAL A 20 -9.00 11.11 -12.51
N PRO A 21 -10.09 11.78 -12.11
CA PRO A 21 -11.41 11.15 -12.07
C PRO A 21 -11.87 10.62 -13.43
N PRO A 22 -12.54 9.46 -13.46
CA PRO A 22 -12.79 8.57 -12.33
C PRO A 22 -11.52 7.81 -11.91
N CYS A 23 -11.27 7.71 -10.60
CA CYS A 23 -10.05 7.08 -10.09
C CYS A 23 -10.28 6.29 -8.80
N LEU A 24 -9.43 5.28 -8.58
CA LEU A 24 -9.48 4.35 -7.46
C LEU A 24 -8.17 4.40 -6.68
N ILE A 25 -8.25 4.52 -5.36
CA ILE A 25 -7.12 4.45 -4.44
C ILE A 25 -7.39 3.37 -3.41
N TYR A 26 -6.43 2.48 -3.20
CA TYR A 26 -6.48 1.50 -2.11
C TYR A 26 -5.48 1.89 -1.03
N SER A 27 -5.92 1.88 0.23
CA SER A 27 -5.14 2.28 1.40
C SER A 27 -5.21 1.18 2.45
N PHE A 28 -4.13 0.40 2.58
CA PHE A 28 -4.05 -0.71 3.52
C PHE A 28 -3.33 -0.30 4.81
N GLY A 29 -3.85 -0.82 5.93
CA GLY A 29 -3.47 -0.55 7.33
C GLY A 29 -3.53 0.93 7.64
N ILE A 30 -4.75 1.39 7.93
CA ILE A 30 -4.98 2.80 8.24
C ILE A 30 -4.83 3.11 9.72
N GLY A 31 -4.81 2.12 10.62
CA GLY A 31 -4.56 2.38 12.05
C GLY A 31 -5.57 3.33 12.73
N ARG A 32 -6.77 3.49 12.14
CA ARG A 32 -7.82 4.48 12.46
C ARG A 32 -7.54 5.91 12.01
N ASP A 33 -6.42 6.16 11.35
CA ASP A 33 -6.13 7.43 10.71
C ASP A 33 -6.62 7.44 9.25
N PHE A 34 -7.60 8.30 8.96
CA PHE A 34 -8.10 8.54 7.60
C PHE A 34 -7.54 9.83 7.00
N SER A 35 -6.55 10.49 7.63
CA SER A 35 -6.04 11.79 7.19
C SER A 35 -5.56 11.75 5.74
N PHE A 36 -4.78 10.72 5.38
CA PHE A 36 -4.37 10.47 4.00
C PHE A 36 -5.59 10.23 3.08
N ASP A 37 -6.48 9.33 3.48
CA ASP A 37 -7.62 8.89 2.68
C ASP A 37 -8.58 10.04 2.37
N ASP A 38 -8.94 10.82 3.40
CA ASP A 38 -9.84 11.96 3.31
C ASP A 38 -9.21 13.09 2.47
N GLU A 39 -7.91 13.36 2.62
CA GLU A 39 -7.22 14.37 1.82
C GLU A 39 -7.05 13.97 0.35
N ALA A 40 -6.67 12.72 0.09
CA ALA A 40 -6.54 12.20 -1.27
C ALA A 40 -7.89 12.21 -2.00
N ALA A 41 -8.96 11.76 -1.33
CA ALA A 41 -10.33 11.85 -1.86
C ALA A 41 -10.73 13.31 -2.13
N ARG A 42 -10.46 14.22 -1.20
CA ARG A 42 -10.82 15.64 -1.32
C ARG A 42 -10.10 16.32 -2.48
N TRP A 43 -8.81 16.05 -2.66
CA TRP A 43 -7.97 16.70 -3.67
C TRP A 43 -8.18 16.11 -5.05
N TYR A 44 -8.08 14.77 -5.18
CA TYR A 44 -8.13 14.10 -6.48
C TYR A 44 -9.52 13.68 -6.91
N LYS A 45 -10.53 13.73 -6.01
CA LYS A 45 -11.90 13.26 -6.27
C LYS A 45 -11.96 11.78 -6.67
N CYS A 46 -11.06 10.97 -6.13
CA CYS A 46 -11.05 9.52 -6.30
C CYS A 46 -11.92 8.83 -5.25
N HIS A 47 -12.42 7.64 -5.60
CA HIS A 47 -12.91 6.72 -4.59
C HIS A 47 -11.73 6.05 -3.89
N VAL A 48 -11.63 6.25 -2.58
CA VAL A 48 -10.62 5.69 -1.69
C VAL A 48 -11.23 4.54 -0.90
N TYR A 49 -10.59 3.38 -1.00
CA TYR A 49 -10.95 2.17 -0.28
C TYR A 49 -9.89 1.92 0.77
N SER A 50 -10.27 2.13 2.03
CA SER A 50 -9.42 2.00 3.21
C SER A 50 -9.65 0.64 3.84
N PHE A 51 -8.57 -0.04 4.21
CA PHE A 51 -8.58 -1.45 4.61
C PHE A 51 -7.79 -1.65 5.88
N ASP A 52 -8.41 -2.21 6.93
CA ASP A 52 -7.68 -2.60 8.13
C ASP A 52 -8.44 -3.68 8.91
N PRO A 53 -7.90 -4.90 9.04
CA PRO A 53 -8.59 -5.97 9.73
C PRO A 53 -8.49 -5.87 11.26
N THR A 54 -7.62 -5.02 11.79
CA THR A 54 -7.36 -4.87 13.23
C THR A 54 -8.34 -3.91 13.89
N ILE A 55 -9.00 -3.08 13.10
CA ILE A 55 -10.00 -2.13 13.58
C ILE A 55 -11.33 -2.87 13.77
N GLU A 56 -11.83 -2.83 15.00
CA GLU A 56 -13.09 -3.46 15.42
C GLU A 56 -14.34 -2.68 14.96
N TRP A 57 -14.38 -2.28 13.69
CA TRP A 57 -15.54 -1.67 13.05
C TRP A 57 -16.08 -2.58 11.97
N ASN A 58 -17.40 -2.53 11.77
CA ASN A 58 -17.98 -3.08 10.55
C ASN A 58 -17.54 -2.25 9.35
N SER A 59 -17.51 -2.85 8.15
CA SER A 59 -17.28 -2.09 6.92
C SER A 59 -18.38 -1.03 6.73
N TYR A 60 -18.01 0.19 6.34
CA TYR A 60 -18.95 1.31 6.19
C TYR A 60 -18.46 2.35 5.19
N ASN A 61 -19.38 3.15 4.66
CA ASN A 61 -19.03 4.33 3.87
C ASN A 61 -18.78 5.49 4.82
N ARG A 62 -17.52 5.93 4.92
CA ARG A 62 -17.13 7.11 5.71
C ARG A 62 -17.61 8.40 5.04
N SER A 63 -17.57 8.44 3.71
CA SER A 63 -18.13 9.52 2.91
C SER A 63 -18.58 8.99 1.54
N HIS A 64 -18.98 9.88 0.63
CA HIS A 64 -19.27 9.51 -0.76
C HIS A 64 -18.05 8.93 -1.49
N PHE A 65 -16.85 9.41 -1.15
CA PHE A 65 -15.60 9.02 -1.80
C PHE A 65 -14.71 8.11 -0.95
N VAL A 66 -14.98 7.95 0.36
CA VAL A 66 -14.13 7.16 1.25
C VAL A 66 -14.91 5.99 1.85
N HIS A 67 -14.39 4.78 1.66
CA HIS A 67 -15.04 3.52 2.00
C HIS A 67 -14.13 2.69 2.88
N PHE A 68 -14.58 2.26 4.05
CA PHE A 68 -13.81 1.44 4.97
C PHE A 68 -14.22 -0.03 4.91
N TYR A 69 -13.22 -0.92 4.88
CA TYR A 69 -13.38 -2.37 4.94
C TYR A 69 -12.50 -2.98 6.02
N ASN A 70 -13.08 -3.84 6.85
CA ASN A 70 -12.36 -4.57 7.90
C ASN A 70 -11.66 -5.83 7.35
N VAL A 71 -10.83 -5.65 6.33
CA VAL A 71 -10.11 -6.71 5.60
C VAL A 71 -8.65 -6.30 5.47
N GLY A 72 -7.72 -7.23 5.71
CA GLY A 72 -6.29 -7.05 5.47
C GLY A 72 -5.84 -7.65 4.14
N ILE A 73 -4.68 -7.23 3.66
CA ILE A 73 -4.04 -7.81 2.49
C ILE A 73 -3.05 -8.91 2.90
N ALA A 74 -3.00 -10.00 2.16
CA ALA A 74 -2.01 -11.08 2.34
C ALA A 74 -1.74 -11.82 1.02
N ASN A 75 -0.85 -12.81 1.04
CA ASN A 75 -0.57 -13.68 -0.11
C ASN A 75 -1.64 -14.75 -0.36
N LYS A 76 -2.57 -14.95 0.58
CA LYS A 76 -3.69 -15.87 0.45
C LYS A 76 -4.88 -15.34 1.23
N THR A 77 -6.08 -15.82 0.88
CA THR A 77 -7.30 -15.47 1.59
C THR A 77 -7.52 -16.43 2.76
N TYR A 78 -7.67 -15.89 3.97
CA TYR A 78 -7.88 -16.66 5.20
C TYR A 78 -8.41 -15.78 6.32
N THR A 79 -8.88 -16.41 7.39
CA THR A 79 -9.17 -15.76 8.68
C THR A 79 -8.16 -16.26 9.71
N ASN A 80 -7.51 -15.35 10.43
CA ASN A 80 -6.56 -15.75 11.47
C ASN A 80 -7.27 -16.16 12.78
N ASN A 81 -6.50 -16.59 13.79
CA ASN A 81 -7.05 -17.02 15.09
C ASN A 81 -7.74 -15.89 15.89
N LYS A 82 -7.51 -14.62 15.52
CA LYS A 82 -8.19 -13.46 16.13
C LYS A 82 -9.49 -13.09 15.40
N GLY A 83 -9.89 -13.85 14.38
CA GLY A 83 -11.07 -13.54 13.56
C GLY A 83 -10.83 -12.48 12.48
N TRP A 84 -9.59 -11.99 12.33
CA TRP A 84 -9.23 -11.00 11.32
C TRP A 84 -9.20 -11.62 9.94
N LYS A 85 -9.90 -10.99 9.00
CA LYS A 85 -10.02 -11.45 7.61
C LYS A 85 -8.88 -10.88 6.78
N TYR A 86 -8.18 -11.74 6.08
CA TYR A 86 -7.15 -11.38 5.11
C TYR A 86 -7.54 -11.89 3.74
N SER A 87 -7.18 -11.15 2.70
CA SER A 87 -7.48 -11.49 1.32
C SER A 87 -6.34 -11.15 0.39
N THR A 88 -6.23 -11.89 -0.72
CA THR A 88 -5.29 -11.50 -1.79
C THR A 88 -5.74 -10.20 -2.44
N PHE A 89 -4.81 -9.46 -3.05
CA PHE A 89 -5.15 -8.25 -3.81
C PHE A 89 -6.19 -8.54 -4.91
N SER A 90 -6.07 -9.69 -5.58
CA SER A 90 -7.02 -10.15 -6.59
C SER A 90 -8.42 -10.39 -6.01
N ASP A 91 -8.53 -11.01 -4.84
CA ASP A 91 -9.82 -11.27 -4.20
C ASP A 91 -10.47 -9.98 -3.68
N ILE A 92 -9.67 -9.03 -3.20
CA ILE A 92 -10.16 -7.70 -2.81
C ILE A 92 -10.71 -6.95 -4.03
N ARG A 93 -10.01 -6.98 -5.16
CA ARG A 93 -10.55 -6.46 -6.42
C ARG A 93 -11.83 -7.18 -6.84
N ALA A 94 -11.91 -8.49 -6.67
CA ALA A 94 -13.12 -9.26 -6.96
C ALA A 94 -14.31 -8.82 -6.10
N MET A 95 -14.09 -8.70 -4.78
CA MET A 95 -15.08 -8.25 -3.81
C MET A 95 -15.65 -6.88 -4.14
N LEU A 96 -14.82 -5.98 -4.68
CA LEU A 96 -15.20 -4.62 -5.03
C LEU A 96 -15.67 -4.44 -6.47
N GLY A 97 -15.64 -5.50 -7.30
CA GLY A 97 -15.96 -5.40 -8.73
C GLY A 97 -14.87 -4.76 -9.59
N HIS A 98 -13.66 -4.55 -9.05
CA HIS A 98 -12.55 -3.86 -9.71
C HIS A 98 -11.55 -4.78 -10.43
N LYS A 99 -11.96 -6.00 -10.81
CA LYS A 99 -11.03 -6.99 -11.43
C LYS A 99 -10.32 -6.48 -12.68
N GLN A 100 -10.97 -5.61 -13.44
CA GLN A 100 -10.46 -5.04 -14.70
C GLN A 100 -10.13 -3.55 -14.57
N SER A 101 -10.42 -2.93 -13.43
CA SER A 101 -10.24 -1.49 -13.23
C SER A 101 -8.79 -1.15 -12.95
N CYS A 102 -8.33 -0.01 -13.46
CA CYS A 102 -7.05 0.57 -13.05
C CYS A 102 -7.13 1.05 -11.60
N ILE A 103 -6.11 0.74 -10.80
CA ILE A 103 -5.96 1.30 -9.45
C ILE A 103 -4.86 2.37 -9.52
N ASN A 104 -5.23 3.64 -9.30
CA ASN A 104 -4.29 4.75 -9.47
C ASN A 104 -3.20 4.73 -8.40
N ILE A 105 -3.56 4.41 -7.16
CA ILE A 105 -2.63 4.36 -6.04
C ILE A 105 -2.95 3.15 -5.16
N VAL A 106 -1.92 2.41 -4.76
CA VAL A 106 -2.00 1.43 -3.67
C VAL A 106 -1.02 1.84 -2.58
N LYS A 107 -1.55 2.30 -1.45
CA LYS A 107 -0.80 2.48 -0.20
C LYS A 107 -0.81 1.17 0.59
N ILE A 108 0.35 0.70 1.06
CA ILE A 108 0.48 -0.48 1.91
C ILE A 108 1.39 -0.17 3.09
N ASP A 109 0.80 -0.21 4.27
CA ASP A 109 1.48 -0.18 5.56
C ASP A 109 0.69 -1.16 6.44
N VAL A 110 1.18 -2.39 6.62
CA VAL A 110 0.40 -3.51 7.20
C VAL A 110 1.22 -4.37 8.15
N GLU A 111 2.25 -3.79 8.74
CA GLU A 111 3.03 -4.36 9.84
C GLU A 111 3.59 -5.77 9.52
N GLY A 112 4.16 -5.94 8.33
CA GLY A 112 4.92 -7.14 7.93
C GLY A 112 4.29 -7.98 6.83
N HIS A 113 3.01 -7.75 6.47
CA HIS A 113 2.36 -8.42 5.35
C HIS A 113 2.73 -7.84 3.97
N GLU A 114 3.54 -6.78 3.90
CA GLU A 114 3.93 -6.12 2.65
C GLU A 114 4.69 -7.08 1.74
N TRP A 115 5.66 -7.80 2.30
CA TRP A 115 6.55 -8.67 1.52
C TRP A 115 5.80 -9.81 0.83
N ASP A 116 4.88 -10.46 1.55
CA ASP A 116 4.12 -11.59 1.02
C ASP A 116 3.05 -11.15 0.04
N SER A 117 2.33 -10.06 0.36
CA SER A 117 1.32 -9.51 -0.53
C SER A 117 1.93 -9.00 -1.83
N LEU A 118 3.02 -8.23 -1.78
CA LEU A 118 3.69 -7.73 -2.98
C LEU A 118 4.30 -8.86 -3.81
N LEU A 119 4.89 -9.88 -3.19
CA LEU A 119 5.37 -11.06 -3.93
C LEU A 119 4.23 -11.74 -4.68
N GLN A 120 3.08 -11.89 -4.05
CA GLN A 120 1.91 -12.46 -4.72
C GLN A 120 1.41 -11.56 -5.85
N MET A 121 1.38 -10.24 -5.65
CA MET A 121 0.95 -9.26 -6.65
C MET A 121 1.87 -9.22 -7.88
N THR A 122 3.19 -9.34 -7.69
CA THR A 122 4.17 -9.41 -8.78
C THR A 122 4.00 -10.70 -9.59
N LEU A 123 3.90 -11.85 -8.91
CA LEU A 123 3.75 -13.17 -9.56
C LEU A 123 2.42 -13.33 -10.31
N SER A 124 1.34 -12.75 -9.79
CA SER A 124 0.01 -12.82 -10.40
C SER A 124 -0.27 -11.72 -11.44
N GLY A 125 0.70 -10.84 -11.69
CA GLY A 125 0.55 -9.72 -12.63
C GLY A 125 -0.46 -8.65 -12.19
N GLN A 126 -0.91 -8.65 -10.93
CA GLN A 126 -1.86 -7.67 -10.42
C GLN A 126 -1.30 -6.25 -10.45
N LEU A 127 0.01 -6.11 -10.37
CA LEU A 127 0.68 -4.82 -10.48
C LEU A 127 0.49 -4.17 -11.86
N ASN A 128 0.22 -4.92 -12.93
CA ASN A 128 0.12 -4.39 -14.30
C ASN A 128 -0.97 -3.33 -14.48
N THR A 129 -1.96 -3.29 -13.59
CA THR A 129 -3.04 -2.30 -13.60
C THR A 129 -2.99 -1.39 -12.37
N VAL A 130 -1.79 -1.10 -11.88
CA VAL A 130 -1.53 -0.15 -10.78
C VAL A 130 -0.56 0.93 -11.26
N ASN A 131 -0.84 2.21 -10.99
CA ASN A 131 -0.01 3.33 -11.45
C ASN A 131 1.03 3.79 -10.43
N GLN A 132 0.70 3.78 -9.14
CA GLN A 132 1.60 4.16 -8.05
C GLN A 132 1.52 3.16 -6.89
N LEU A 133 2.65 2.90 -6.25
CA LEU A 133 2.73 2.11 -5.02
C LEU A 133 3.37 2.98 -3.94
N LEU A 134 2.73 3.11 -2.79
CA LEU A 134 3.29 3.78 -1.62
C LEU A 134 3.41 2.72 -0.54
N ILE A 135 4.61 2.31 -0.17
CA ILE A 135 4.80 1.12 0.67
C ILE A 135 5.67 1.47 1.86
N GLU A 136 5.25 1.14 3.07
CA GLU A 136 6.13 1.08 4.22
C GLU A 136 6.68 -0.34 4.41
N TYR A 137 7.98 -0.49 4.19
CA TYR A 137 8.64 -1.76 4.35
C TYR A 137 9.07 -2.01 5.79
N HIS A 138 8.39 -2.95 6.46
CA HIS A 138 8.72 -3.41 7.81
C HIS A 138 9.81 -4.50 7.81
N PHE A 139 11.01 -4.18 8.31
CA PHE A 139 12.15 -5.11 8.41
C PHE A 139 12.22 -5.80 9.79
N ASN A 140 11.49 -6.90 9.92
CA ASN A 140 11.39 -7.66 11.17
C ASN A 140 12.56 -8.64 11.41
N SER A 141 13.37 -8.95 10.38
CA SER A 141 14.49 -9.90 10.47
C SER A 141 15.59 -9.57 9.46
N LEU A 142 16.84 -9.83 9.86
CA LEU A 142 18.04 -9.71 9.00
C LEU A 142 18.59 -11.07 8.57
N THR A 143 17.80 -12.14 8.71
CA THR A 143 18.24 -13.48 8.27
C THR A 143 18.38 -13.52 6.74
N HIS A 144 19.32 -14.33 6.24
CA HIS A 144 19.57 -14.46 4.80
C HIS A 144 18.30 -14.76 3.99
N ARG A 145 17.44 -15.66 4.47
CA ARG A 145 16.17 -16.00 3.79
C ARG A 145 15.22 -14.81 3.70
N TYR A 146 15.13 -13.98 4.75
CA TYR A 146 14.32 -12.76 4.74
C TYR A 146 14.86 -11.74 3.73
N LEU A 147 16.19 -11.53 3.72
CA LEU A 147 16.84 -10.61 2.80
C LEU A 147 16.71 -11.06 1.33
N LEU A 148 16.77 -12.37 1.05
CA LEU A 148 16.53 -12.88 -0.31
C LEU A 148 15.11 -12.55 -0.80
N LYS A 149 14.10 -12.74 0.07
CA LYS A 149 12.71 -12.41 -0.27
C LYS A 149 12.56 -10.91 -0.59
N PHE A 150 13.21 -10.05 0.18
CA PHE A 150 13.28 -8.62 -0.07
C PHE A 150 13.78 -8.31 -1.49
N PHE A 151 14.94 -8.87 -1.87
CA PHE A 151 15.49 -8.64 -3.20
C PHE A 151 14.58 -9.14 -4.33
N ILE A 152 13.92 -10.29 -4.15
CA ILE A 152 12.96 -10.82 -5.12
C ILE A 152 11.77 -9.87 -5.28
N VAL A 153 11.21 -9.36 -4.17
CA VAL A 153 10.07 -8.43 -4.22
C VAL A 153 10.46 -7.12 -4.90
N LEU A 154 11.60 -6.53 -4.55
CA LEU A 154 12.07 -5.30 -5.17
C LEU A 154 12.29 -5.46 -6.68
N GLN A 155 13.00 -6.52 -7.08
CA GLN A 155 13.18 -6.81 -8.50
C GLN A 155 11.84 -7.04 -9.21
N GLY A 156 10.90 -7.73 -8.57
CA GLY A 156 9.56 -7.94 -9.12
C GLY A 156 8.79 -6.64 -9.33
N VAL A 157 8.86 -5.71 -8.38
CA VAL A 157 8.24 -4.37 -8.51
C VAL A 157 8.89 -3.58 -9.64
N GLU A 158 10.22 -3.54 -9.73
CA GLU A 158 10.93 -2.86 -10.81
C GLU A 158 10.61 -3.46 -12.18
N LEU A 159 10.62 -4.79 -12.30
CA LEU A 159 10.28 -5.52 -13.53
C LEU A 159 8.81 -5.32 -13.94
N ALA A 160 7.90 -5.10 -12.98
CA ALA A 160 6.52 -4.70 -13.24
C ALA A 160 6.38 -3.26 -13.80
N GLY A 161 7.50 -2.54 -13.91
CA GLY A 161 7.59 -1.23 -14.56
C GLY A 161 7.61 -0.06 -13.59
N PHE A 162 7.84 -0.28 -12.29
CA PHE A 162 7.91 0.79 -11.30
C PHE A 162 9.33 1.35 -11.17
N GLU A 163 9.42 2.61 -10.78
CA GLU A 163 10.64 3.28 -10.32
C GLU A 163 10.37 4.05 -9.04
N VAL A 164 11.39 4.14 -8.17
CA VAL A 164 11.32 4.92 -6.94
C VAL A 164 11.41 6.41 -7.28
N PHE A 165 10.52 7.23 -6.72
CA PHE A 165 10.61 8.69 -6.82
C PHE A 165 10.79 9.38 -5.47
N TYR A 166 10.45 8.71 -4.36
CA TYR A 166 10.60 9.26 -3.02
C TYR A 166 10.82 8.14 -2.00
N THR A 167 11.58 8.46 -0.94
CA THR A 167 11.86 7.56 0.18
C THR A 167 11.96 8.34 1.46
N HIS A 168 11.42 7.78 2.54
CA HIS A 168 11.47 8.38 3.86
C HIS A 168 11.74 7.31 4.92
N LYS A 169 12.45 7.69 5.98
CA LYS A 169 12.73 6.78 7.10
C LYS A 169 11.63 7.02 8.13
N ASN A 170 10.82 6.01 8.43
CA ASN A 170 9.86 6.16 9.50
C ASN A 170 10.58 6.09 10.85
N GLU A 171 10.54 7.18 11.61
CA GLU A 171 11.17 7.27 12.93
C GLU A 171 10.43 6.44 13.98
N GLY A 172 9.16 6.09 13.75
CA GLY A 172 8.36 5.21 14.61
C GLY A 172 8.99 3.84 14.83
N CYS A 173 9.75 3.35 13.85
CA CYS A 173 10.51 2.08 13.93
C CYS A 173 11.98 2.25 14.32
N GLY A 174 12.31 3.31 15.07
CA GLY A 174 13.67 3.61 15.50
C GLY A 174 14.27 2.53 16.43
N TYR A 175 15.55 2.19 16.22
CA TYR A 175 16.33 1.32 17.12
C TYR A 175 17.79 1.76 17.23
N ARG A 176 18.41 1.44 18.38
CA ARG A 176 19.82 1.72 18.64
C ARG A 176 20.67 0.50 18.30
N VAL A 177 21.85 0.75 17.73
CA VAL A 177 22.88 -0.26 17.50
C VAL A 177 24.05 0.04 18.44
N GLN A 178 24.50 -0.96 19.20
CA GLN A 178 25.60 -0.79 20.14
C GLN A 178 26.87 -0.34 19.41
N GLY A 179 27.51 0.72 19.90
CA GLY A 179 28.71 1.30 19.28
C GLY A 179 28.44 2.16 18.04
N PHE A 180 27.18 2.39 17.67
CA PHE A 180 26.82 3.24 16.53
C PHE A 180 25.97 4.44 17.01
N PRO A 181 26.47 5.69 16.90
CA PRO A 181 25.78 6.84 17.49
C PRO A 181 24.39 7.16 16.88
N PRO A 182 24.18 7.11 15.55
CA PRO A 182 22.86 7.40 14.98
C PRO A 182 21.81 6.32 15.28
N ILE A 183 20.57 6.76 15.51
CA ILE A 183 19.38 5.88 15.51
C ILE A 183 19.18 5.34 14.08
N LYS A 184 18.89 4.04 13.98
CA LYS A 184 18.53 3.37 12.74
C LYS A 184 17.02 3.18 12.69
N SER A 185 16.44 3.04 11.51
CA SER A 185 15.04 2.63 11.37
C SER A 185 14.93 1.22 10.81
N ARG A 186 13.91 0.48 11.25
CA ARG A 186 13.48 -0.80 10.66
C ARG A 186 12.35 -0.62 9.66
N CYS A 187 11.84 0.58 9.46
CA CYS A 187 10.75 0.86 8.55
C CYS A 187 11.11 1.98 7.60
N PHE A 188 10.79 1.76 6.32
CA PHE A 188 11.13 2.67 5.25
C PHE A 188 9.92 2.82 4.35
N GLU A 189 9.42 4.04 4.26
CA GLU A 189 8.43 4.43 3.26
C GLU A 189 9.16 4.57 1.92
N VAL A 190 8.70 3.83 0.92
CA VAL A 190 9.24 3.84 -0.43
C VAL A 190 8.09 4.03 -1.41
N HIS A 191 8.21 5.08 -2.20
CA HIS A 191 7.15 5.53 -3.10
C HIS A 191 7.59 5.31 -4.53
N TYR A 192 6.73 4.60 -5.26
CA TYR A 192 6.97 4.19 -6.61
C TYR A 192 5.94 4.79 -7.55
N ARG A 193 6.40 5.15 -8.74
CA ARG A 193 5.55 5.49 -9.88
C ARG A 193 5.83 4.55 -11.04
N ARG A 194 4.84 4.34 -11.89
CA ARG A 194 4.98 3.55 -13.11
C ARG A 194 5.75 4.35 -14.18
N ARG A 195 6.78 3.72 -14.77
CA ARG A 195 7.62 4.30 -15.83
C ARG A 195 6.92 4.42 -17.19
N TYR A 196 6.08 3.45 -17.52
CA TYR A 196 5.41 3.35 -18.82
C TYR A 196 4.12 2.52 -18.71
N LYS A 197 3.23 2.67 -19.69
CA LYS A 197 1.93 1.96 -19.76
C LYS A 197 1.03 2.22 -18.55
N VAL A 198 0.90 3.49 -18.19
CA VAL A 198 -0.06 3.95 -17.18
C VAL A 198 -1.45 3.48 -17.60
N CYS A 199 -2.12 2.74 -16.72
CA CYS A 199 -3.48 2.33 -16.99
C CYS A 199 -4.43 3.52 -16.76
N GLN A 200 -5.51 3.56 -17.52
CA GLN A 200 -6.59 4.51 -17.30
C GLN A 200 -7.77 3.77 -16.70
N SER A 201 -8.49 4.45 -15.81
CA SER A 201 -9.74 3.90 -15.28
C SER A 201 -10.78 3.86 -16.40
N ALA A 202 -11.19 2.66 -16.78
CA ALA A 202 -12.44 2.45 -17.50
C ALA A 202 -13.53 2.21 -16.44
N ILE A 203 -14.61 2.98 -16.49
CA ILE A 203 -15.88 2.59 -15.86
C ILE A 203 -16.63 1.75 -16.89
#